data_AF-C7J2A4-F1
#
_entry.id   AF-C7J2A4-F1
#
_cell.length_a   1.000
_cell.length_b   1.000
_cell.length_c   1.000
_cell.angle_alpha   90.00
_cell.angle_beta   90.00
_cell.angle_gamma   90.00
#
_symmetry.space_group_name_H-M   'P 1'
#
loop_
_entity.id
_entity.type
_entity.pdbx_description
1 polymer ?
#
loop_
_entity_poly.entity_id
_entity_poly.type
_entity_poly.pdbx_seq_one_letter_code
_entity_poly.pdbx_strand_id
1 'polypeptide(L)'
;YQHYKEGDVIWCHDYHLMFLPKCLKDHDINMKVGWFLHTPFPSSEIYRTLPSRSELLRSVLCADLVGFHTYDYARHFVSACTRILGLEGTPEGVEDQGRLTRVAAFPIGIDSERFKRALELPAVKRHITELTQRFDGRKVMLGVDRLDMIKGIPQKILAFEKFLEENHEWNDKVVLLQIAVPTRTDVPECMSPSCVLSPIYTLCDSTSMSAGVPQMHEIKSLQVRCMKLLGA
;
A
#
# COMPACT_ATOMS: atom_id res chain seq x y z
N TYR A 1 19.50 -12.66 21.46
CA TYR A 1 20.18 -11.80 22.45
C TYR A 1 21.68 -11.63 22.23
N GLN A 2 22.30 -12.23 21.21
CA GLN A 2 23.74 -12.03 20.95
C GLN A 2 24.12 -10.60 20.55
N HIS A 3 23.15 -9.78 20.14
CA HIS A 3 23.39 -8.42 19.61
C HIS A 3 22.83 -7.29 20.49
N TYR A 4 21.89 -7.58 21.39
CA TYR A 4 21.26 -6.55 22.22
C TYR A 4 22.21 -6.12 23.33
N LYS A 5 22.33 -4.81 23.54
CA LYS A 5 23.02 -4.19 24.67
C LYS A 5 22.06 -3.36 25.49
N GLU A 6 22.32 -3.28 26.79
CA GLU A 6 21.56 -2.41 27.67
C GLU A 6 21.58 -0.97 27.15
N GLY A 7 20.41 -0.35 27.07
CA GLY A 7 20.22 0.99 26.51
C GLY A 7 19.88 1.04 25.01
N ASP A 8 20.00 -0.07 24.28
CA ASP A 8 19.55 -0.15 22.89
C ASP A 8 18.03 0.10 22.79
N VAL A 9 17.63 0.75 21.69
CA VAL A 9 16.22 0.99 21.34
C VAL A 9 15.84 0.04 20.21
N ILE A 10 14.81 -0.77 20.45
CA ILE A 10 14.29 -1.71 19.47
C ILE A 10 13.07 -1.09 18.80
N TRP A 11 13.11 -0.97 17.47
CA TRP A 11 11.98 -0.47 16.69
C TRP A 11 11.39 -1.58 15.82
N CYS A 12 10.23 -2.06 16.21
CA CYS A 12 9.47 -3.09 15.51
C CYS A 12 8.63 -2.46 14.40
N HIS A 13 8.59 -3.11 13.23
CA HIS A 13 7.86 -2.59 12.08
C HIS A 13 6.82 -3.57 11.55
N ASP A 14 5.64 -3.03 11.29
CA ASP A 14 4.54 -3.61 10.54
C ASP A 14 3.75 -4.74 11.23
N TYR A 15 2.60 -5.08 10.64
CA TYR A 15 1.60 -6.00 11.23
C TYR A 15 2.12 -7.42 11.47
N HIS A 16 3.11 -7.88 10.71
CA HIS A 16 3.70 -9.21 10.88
C HIS A 16 4.30 -9.42 12.28
N LEU A 17 4.75 -8.34 12.93
CA LEU A 17 5.46 -8.37 14.21
C LEU A 17 4.62 -7.78 15.36
N MET A 18 3.29 -7.82 15.27
CA MET A 18 2.41 -7.35 16.37
C MET A 18 2.63 -8.09 17.69
N PHE A 19 3.08 -9.36 17.63
CA PHE A 19 3.40 -10.14 18.84
C PHE A 19 4.79 -9.81 19.45
N LEU A 20 5.67 -9.16 18.69
CA LEU A 20 7.07 -8.98 19.07
C LEU A 20 7.25 -8.09 20.32
N PRO A 21 6.52 -6.98 20.52
CA PRO A 21 6.75 -6.15 21.70
C PRO A 21 6.53 -6.89 23.02
N LYS A 22 5.53 -7.78 23.09
CA LYS A 22 5.33 -8.66 24.24
C LYS A 22 6.50 -9.62 24.42
N CYS A 23 6.92 -10.32 23.36
CA CYS A 23 8.05 -11.26 23.45
C CYS A 23 9.35 -10.58 23.94
N LEU A 24 9.58 -9.33 23.55
CA LEU A 24 10.73 -8.55 24.01
C LEU A 24 10.62 -8.18 25.50
N LYS A 25 9.46 -7.67 25.92
CA LYS A 25 9.22 -7.26 27.32
C LYS A 25 9.11 -8.43 28.29
N ASP A 26 8.63 -9.59 27.84
CA ASP A 26 8.62 -10.84 28.61
C ASP A 26 10.05 -11.34 28.86
N HIS A 27 11.01 -11.00 27.98
CA HIS A 27 12.41 -11.33 28.18
C HIS A 27 13.12 -10.33 29.10
N ASP A 28 12.97 -9.03 28.83
CA ASP A 28 13.48 -7.96 29.68
C ASP A 28 12.57 -6.74 29.60
N ILE A 29 11.93 -6.43 30.73
CA ILE A 29 10.97 -5.35 30.86
C ILE A 29 11.60 -3.96 30.64
N ASN A 30 12.92 -3.84 30.83
CA ASN A 30 13.67 -2.59 30.70
C ASN A 30 14.03 -2.23 29.26
N MET A 31 13.86 -3.15 28.31
CA MET A 31 14.10 -2.87 26.89
C MET A 31 13.24 -1.71 26.40
N LYS A 32 13.82 -0.72 25.71
CA LYS A 32 13.05 0.36 25.08
C LYS A 32 12.49 -0.14 23.75
N VAL A 33 11.17 -0.29 23.65
CA VAL A 33 10.52 -0.89 22.49
C VAL A 33 9.55 0.11 21.86
N GLY A 34 9.79 0.46 20.59
CA GLY A 34 8.83 1.11 19.73
C GLY A 34 8.20 0.12 18.76
N TRP A 35 6.94 0.32 18.38
CA TRP A 35 6.27 -0.43 17.32
C TRP A 35 5.56 0.53 16.36
N PHE A 36 5.71 0.35 15.05
CA PHE A 36 5.09 1.21 14.04
C PHE A 36 4.32 0.40 12.99
N LEU A 37 3.07 0.78 12.72
CA LEU A 37 2.24 0.16 11.68
C LEU A 37 2.31 0.94 10.36
N HIS A 38 2.73 0.24 9.29
CA HIS A 38 2.86 0.83 7.95
C HIS A 38 1.56 0.80 7.13
N THR A 39 0.59 -0.01 7.55
CA THR A 39 -0.74 -0.08 6.94
C THR A 39 -1.76 0.74 7.73
N PRO A 40 -2.92 1.07 7.14
CA PRO A 40 -4.03 1.63 7.90
C PRO A 40 -4.41 0.74 9.09
N PHE A 41 -4.66 1.35 10.24
CA PHE A 41 -5.30 0.65 11.35
C PHE A 41 -6.83 0.75 11.19
N PRO A 42 -7.57 -0.37 11.19
CA PRO A 42 -9.00 -0.35 10.92
C PRO A 42 -9.79 0.25 12.09
N SER A 43 -11.03 0.66 11.85
CA SER A 43 -11.94 1.06 12.94
C SER A 43 -12.15 -0.10 13.92
N SER A 44 -12.53 0.21 15.16
CA SER A 44 -12.79 -0.81 16.20
C SER A 44 -13.90 -1.80 15.81
N GLU A 45 -14.84 -1.39 14.95
CA GLU A 45 -15.92 -2.24 14.41
C GLU A 45 -15.44 -3.28 13.40
N ILE A 46 -14.40 -2.96 12.64
CA ILE A 46 -13.74 -3.89 11.72
C ILE A 46 -12.73 -4.73 12.50
N TYR A 47 -11.94 -4.12 13.39
CA TYR A 47 -10.90 -4.81 14.15
C TYR A 47 -11.46 -5.97 14.98
N ARG A 48 -12.67 -5.81 15.54
CA ARG A 48 -13.33 -6.88 16.32
C ARG A 48 -13.64 -8.16 15.52
N THR A 49 -13.56 -8.14 14.18
CA THR A 49 -13.74 -9.34 13.35
C THR A 49 -12.54 -10.30 13.42
N LEU A 50 -11.38 -9.81 13.90
CA LEU A 50 -10.16 -10.60 14.02
C LEU A 50 -10.26 -11.60 15.20
N PRO A 51 -10.00 -12.91 15.00
CA PRO A 51 -10.10 -13.91 16.07
C PRO A 51 -9.21 -13.63 17.28
N SER A 52 -7.95 -13.23 17.05
CA SER A 52 -6.94 -12.95 18.10
C SER A 52 -6.81 -11.46 18.44
N ARG A 53 -7.90 -10.71 18.32
CA ARG A 53 -7.95 -9.26 18.52
C ARG A 53 -7.39 -8.83 19.87
N SER A 54 -7.71 -9.55 20.94
CA SER A 54 -7.36 -9.13 22.30
C SER A 54 -5.88 -9.37 22.57
N GLU A 55 -5.36 -10.52 22.16
CA GLU A 55 -3.97 -10.92 22.31
C GLU A 55 -3.05 -10.01 21.51
N LEU A 56 -3.43 -9.67 20.28
CA LEU A 56 -2.67 -8.77 19.42
C LEU A 56 -2.61 -7.34 19.99
N LEU A 57 -3.74 -6.79 20.44
CA LEU A 57 -3.74 -5.47 21.08
C LEU A 57 -2.89 -5.45 22.35
N ARG A 58 -3.09 -6.42 23.26
CA ARG A 58 -2.29 -6.53 24.49
C ARG A 58 -0.80 -6.67 24.20
N SER A 59 -0.45 -7.39 23.14
CA SER A 59 0.94 -7.52 22.75
C SER A 59 1.54 -6.18 22.29
N VAL A 60 0.84 -5.46 21.40
CA VAL A 60 1.33 -4.16 20.93
C VAL A 60 1.44 -3.17 22.09
N LEU A 61 0.52 -3.20 23.06
CA LEU A 61 0.55 -2.39 24.28
C LEU A 61 1.71 -2.70 25.23
N CYS A 62 2.51 -3.74 24.98
CA CYS A 62 3.75 -3.93 25.71
C CYS A 62 4.87 -2.97 25.23
N ALA A 63 4.75 -2.40 24.03
CA ALA A 63 5.67 -1.37 23.55
C ALA A 63 5.59 -0.10 24.42
N ASP A 64 6.66 0.68 24.45
CA ASP A 64 6.68 1.98 25.13
C ASP A 64 6.12 3.11 24.22
N LEU A 65 6.24 2.93 22.90
CA LEU A 65 5.69 3.82 21.88
C LEU A 65 5.03 3.01 20.74
N VAL A 66 3.79 3.37 20.42
CA VAL A 66 3.03 2.86 19.28
C VAL A 66 2.85 3.97 18.26
N GLY A 67 3.30 3.75 17.03
CA GLY A 67 3.29 4.73 15.96
C GLY A 67 2.40 4.34 14.78
N PHE A 68 1.72 5.33 14.22
CA PHE A 68 0.89 5.20 13.01
C PHE A 68 1.19 6.31 12.01
N HIS A 69 0.72 6.20 10.76
CA HIS A 69 0.88 7.27 9.77
C HIS A 69 0.06 8.53 10.06
N THR A 70 -1.18 8.36 10.55
CA THR A 70 -2.15 9.45 10.71
C THR A 70 -2.75 9.43 12.10
N TYR A 71 -3.27 10.59 12.51
CA TYR A 71 -4.01 10.71 13.76
C TYR A 71 -5.25 9.82 13.79
N ASP A 72 -5.94 9.64 12.67
CA ASP A 72 -7.11 8.76 12.60
C ASP A 72 -6.79 7.30 12.91
N TYR A 73 -5.66 6.78 12.40
CA TYR A 73 -5.24 5.41 12.70
C TYR A 73 -4.87 5.24 14.19
N ALA A 74 -4.16 6.22 14.76
CA ALA A 74 -3.88 6.26 16.19
C ALA A 74 -5.16 6.28 17.04
N ARG A 75 -6.12 7.14 16.67
CA ARG A 75 -7.43 7.23 17.33
C ARG A 75 -8.22 5.92 17.22
N HIS A 76 -8.20 5.26 16.07
CA HIS A 76 -8.84 3.96 15.90
C HIS A 76 -8.20 2.86 16.76
N PHE A 77 -6.87 2.87 16.90
CA PHE A 77 -6.16 1.96 17.80
C PHE A 77 -6.56 2.18 19.25
N VAL A 78 -6.52 3.43 19.75
CA VAL A 78 -6.96 3.77 21.11
C VAL A 78 -8.42 3.33 21.32
N SER A 79 -9.30 3.61 20.36
CA SER A 79 -10.70 3.17 20.40
C SER A 79 -10.85 1.65 20.46
N ALA A 80 -10.02 0.89 19.73
CA ALA A 80 -10.03 -0.57 19.76
C ALA A 80 -9.59 -1.08 21.14
N CYS A 81 -8.51 -0.53 21.72
CA CYS A 81 -8.07 -0.87 23.08
C CYS A 81 -9.17 -0.59 24.11
N THR A 82 -9.80 0.59 24.08
CA THR A 82 -10.88 0.92 25.03
C THR A 82 -12.09 0.01 24.86
N ARG A 83 -12.55 -0.24 23.63
CA ARG A 83 -13.78 -1.01 23.39
C ARG A 83 -13.60 -2.52 23.56
N ILE A 84 -12.41 -3.06 23.27
CA ILE A 84 -12.18 -4.52 23.26
C ILE A 84 -11.51 -4.98 24.55
N LEU A 85 -10.57 -4.20 25.09
CA LEU A 85 -9.83 -4.57 26.30
C LEU A 85 -10.38 -3.89 27.58
N GLY A 86 -11.23 -2.86 27.45
CA GLY A 86 -11.75 -2.09 28.58
C GLY A 86 -10.72 -1.14 29.19
N LEU A 87 -9.66 -0.78 28.44
CA LEU A 87 -8.58 0.09 28.91
C LEU A 87 -8.90 1.57 28.72
N GLU A 88 -8.28 2.42 29.54
CA GLU A 88 -8.47 3.87 29.44
C GLU A 88 -7.64 4.43 28.28
N GLY A 89 -8.32 5.11 27.34
CA GLY A 89 -7.70 5.82 26.24
C GLY A 89 -7.57 7.30 26.55
N THR A 90 -6.36 7.83 26.51
CA THR A 90 -6.05 9.25 26.74
C THR A 90 -5.54 9.91 25.45
N PRO A 91 -5.45 11.25 25.38
CA PRO A 91 -4.82 11.92 24.23
C PRO A 91 -3.35 11.53 24.02
N GLU A 92 -2.66 11.05 25.07
CA GLU A 92 -1.26 10.62 25.01
C GLU A 92 -1.11 9.14 24.60
N GLY A 93 -2.16 8.32 24.78
CA GLY A 93 -2.14 6.91 24.41
C GLY A 93 -3.14 6.03 25.15
N VAL A 94 -2.68 4.87 25.64
CA VAL A 94 -3.53 3.90 26.34
C VAL A 94 -2.91 3.56 27.69
N GLU A 95 -3.70 3.67 28.75
CA GLU A 95 -3.30 3.34 30.11
C GLU A 95 -3.80 1.94 30.50
N ASP A 96 -2.89 1.13 31.06
CA ASP A 96 -3.18 -0.20 31.61
C ASP A 96 -2.46 -0.34 32.96
N GLN A 97 -3.23 -0.42 34.05
CA GLN A 97 -2.72 -0.62 35.42
C GLN A 97 -1.60 0.35 35.83
N GLY A 98 -1.76 1.64 35.51
CA GLY A 98 -0.79 2.70 35.81
C GLY A 98 0.39 2.77 34.84
N ARG A 99 0.46 1.90 33.82
CA ARG A 99 1.43 1.99 32.73
C ARG A 99 0.78 2.68 31.52
N LEU A 100 1.35 3.81 31.12
CA LEU A 100 0.95 4.52 29.91
C LEU A 100 1.78 4.04 28.71
N THR A 101 1.10 3.49 27.70
CA THR A 101 1.68 3.26 26.38
C THR A 101 1.42 4.46 25.50
N ARG A 102 2.48 5.15 25.06
CA ARG A 102 2.32 6.35 24.21
C ARG A 102 1.87 5.96 22.81
N VAL A 103 0.89 6.67 22.27
CA VAL A 103 0.39 6.48 20.90
C VAL A 103 0.55 7.77 20.12
N ALA A 104 1.19 7.74 18.96
CA ALA A 104 1.44 8.95 18.17
C ALA A 104 1.39 8.70 16.66
N ALA A 105 1.22 9.78 15.90
CA ALA A 105 1.24 9.78 14.44
C ALA A 105 2.58 10.30 13.91
N PHE A 106 3.25 9.51 13.07
CA PHE A 106 4.49 9.83 12.38
C PHE A 106 4.30 9.53 10.87
N PRO A 107 3.91 10.53 10.05
CA PRO A 107 3.74 10.31 8.62
C PRO A 107 5.10 10.02 7.98
N ILE A 108 5.23 8.84 7.35
CA ILE A 108 6.44 8.47 6.61
C ILE A 108 6.57 9.31 5.35
N GLY A 109 7.76 9.90 5.18
CA GLY A 109 8.18 10.58 3.96
C GLY A 109 9.18 9.78 3.12
N ILE A 110 9.70 10.41 2.08
CA ILE A 110 10.77 9.87 1.23
C ILE A 110 11.99 10.79 1.28
N ASP A 111 13.18 10.26 0.98
CA ASP A 111 14.36 11.07 0.68
C ASP A 111 14.19 11.72 -0.70
N SER A 112 13.57 12.90 -0.75
CA SER A 112 13.29 13.64 -1.98
C SER A 112 14.55 14.05 -2.74
N GLU A 113 15.66 14.31 -2.02
CA GLU A 113 16.93 14.70 -2.61
C GLU A 113 17.58 13.53 -3.37
N ARG A 114 17.41 12.29 -2.90
CA ARG A 114 17.82 11.11 -3.66
C ARG A 114 17.15 11.05 -5.03
N PHE A 115 15.85 11.37 -5.13
CA PHE A 115 15.15 11.37 -6.41
C PHE A 115 15.61 12.51 -7.32
N LYS A 116 15.81 13.71 -6.78
CA LYS A 116 16.36 14.85 -7.54
C LYS A 116 17.75 14.53 -8.11
N ARG A 117 18.64 13.96 -7.30
CA ARG A 117 19.97 13.51 -7.77
C ARG A 117 19.87 12.42 -8.84
N ALA A 118 18.91 11.50 -8.71
CA ALA A 118 18.71 10.45 -9.71
C ALA A 118 18.29 11.01 -11.09
N LEU A 119 17.55 12.12 -11.14
CA LEU A 119 17.19 12.80 -12.40
C LEU A 119 18.40 13.34 -13.16
N GLU A 120 19.51 13.63 -12.46
CA GLU A 120 20.73 14.13 -13.08
C GLU A 120 21.57 13.04 -13.77
N LEU A 121 21.30 11.77 -13.48
CA LEU A 121 22.05 10.65 -14.04
C LEU A 121 21.86 10.57 -15.57
N PRO A 122 22.94 10.46 -16.37
CA PRO A 122 22.86 10.41 -17.83
C PRO A 122 21.94 9.31 -18.37
N ALA A 123 21.90 8.14 -17.71
CA ALA A 123 21.02 7.04 -18.09
C ALA A 123 19.53 7.40 -17.92
N VAL A 124 19.19 8.09 -16.83
CA VAL A 124 17.82 8.55 -16.57
C VAL A 124 17.42 9.62 -17.58
N LYS A 125 18.30 10.60 -17.87
CA LYS A 125 18.06 11.61 -18.92
C LYS A 125 17.81 10.99 -20.29
N ARG A 126 18.59 9.97 -20.66
CA ARG A 126 18.38 9.22 -21.90
C ARG A 126 16.99 8.57 -21.96
N HIS A 127 16.60 7.87 -20.90
CA HIS A 127 15.26 7.26 -20.83
C HIS A 127 14.13 8.28 -20.84
N ILE A 128 14.31 9.45 -20.21
CA ILE A 128 13.35 10.56 -20.30
C ILE A 128 13.20 11.00 -21.76
N THR A 129 14.30 11.20 -22.49
CA THR A 129 14.27 11.56 -23.92
C THR A 129 13.56 10.49 -24.76
N GLU A 130 13.90 9.21 -24.59
CA GLU A 130 13.28 8.09 -25.28
C GLU A 130 11.76 8.03 -25.05
N LEU A 131 11.32 8.16 -23.79
CA LEU A 131 9.91 8.17 -23.44
C LEU A 131 9.18 9.41 -23.98
N THR A 132 9.82 10.58 -23.93
CA THR A 132 9.26 11.83 -24.47
C THR A 132 9.03 11.71 -25.97
N GLN A 133 9.99 11.16 -26.72
CA GLN A 133 9.84 10.92 -28.16
C GLN A 133 8.76 9.87 -28.45
N ARG A 134 8.72 8.77 -27.69
CA ARG A 134 7.73 7.69 -27.87
C ARG A 134 6.29 8.18 -27.70
N PHE A 135 6.07 9.11 -26.77
CA PHE A 135 4.74 9.64 -26.45
C PHE A 135 4.51 11.05 -26.96
N ASP A 136 5.31 11.49 -27.94
CA ASP A 136 5.16 12.82 -28.53
C ASP A 136 3.73 13.04 -29.06
N GLY A 137 3.25 14.28 -28.93
CA GLY A 137 1.87 14.67 -29.26
C GLY A 137 0.78 14.12 -28.34
N ARG A 138 1.10 13.33 -27.31
CA ARG A 138 0.11 12.71 -26.40
C ARG A 138 0.34 13.10 -24.95
N LYS A 139 -0.74 13.19 -24.18
CA LYS A 139 -0.72 13.30 -22.72
C LYS A 139 -0.55 11.91 -22.12
N VAL A 140 0.44 11.76 -21.22
CA VAL A 140 0.70 10.49 -20.54
C VAL A 140 0.15 10.55 -19.12
N MET A 141 -0.81 9.69 -18.82
CA MET A 141 -1.24 9.38 -17.45
C MET A 141 -0.44 8.16 -16.98
N LEU A 142 0.20 8.24 -15.82
CA LEU A 142 1.03 7.17 -15.28
C LEU A 142 0.43 6.63 -13.98
N GLY A 143 0.21 5.32 -13.92
CA GLY A 143 -0.04 4.58 -12.69
C GLY A 143 1.12 3.65 -12.40
N VAL A 144 1.65 3.67 -11.17
CA VAL A 144 2.70 2.75 -10.71
C VAL A 144 2.27 2.16 -9.39
N ASP A 145 1.88 0.89 -9.41
CA ASP A 145 1.30 0.23 -8.25
C ASP A 145 1.81 -1.21 -8.17
N ARG A 146 1.90 -1.74 -6.95
CA ARG A 146 1.97 -3.18 -6.76
C ARG A 146 0.64 -3.80 -7.16
N LEU A 147 0.65 -5.01 -7.72
CA LEU A 147 -0.56 -5.73 -8.07
C LEU A 147 -1.25 -6.21 -6.79
N ASP A 148 -2.05 -5.33 -6.19
CA ASP A 148 -2.77 -5.54 -4.94
C ASP A 148 -4.19 -4.96 -5.09
N MET A 149 -5.18 -5.70 -4.60
CA MET A 149 -6.60 -5.37 -4.70
C MET A 149 -6.95 -4.02 -4.05
N ILE A 150 -6.16 -3.53 -3.09
CA ILE A 150 -6.42 -2.25 -2.42
C ILE A 150 -5.94 -1.02 -3.23
N LYS A 151 -5.28 -1.23 -4.38
CA LYS A 151 -4.73 -0.14 -5.21
C LYS A 151 -5.72 0.45 -6.20
N GLY A 152 -6.92 -0.12 -6.31
CA GLY A 152 -7.99 0.43 -7.15
C GLY A 152 -7.63 0.45 -8.64
N ILE A 153 -6.73 -0.43 -9.09
CA ILE A 153 -6.29 -0.51 -10.50
C ILE A 153 -7.49 -0.74 -11.45
N PRO A 154 -8.44 -1.64 -11.16
CA PRO A 154 -9.62 -1.82 -12.01
C PRO A 154 -10.45 -0.54 -12.14
N GLN A 155 -10.71 0.14 -11.01
CA GLN A 155 -11.47 1.38 -10.96
C GLN A 155 -10.77 2.49 -11.74
N LYS A 156 -9.44 2.57 -11.68
CA LYS A 156 -8.63 3.52 -12.46
C LYS A 156 -8.79 3.30 -13.97
N ILE A 157 -8.80 2.04 -14.40
CA ILE A 157 -8.95 1.68 -15.82
C ILE A 157 -10.38 1.95 -16.30
N LEU A 158 -11.39 1.56 -15.51
CA LEU A 158 -12.81 1.87 -15.81
C LEU A 158 -13.06 3.38 -15.86
N ALA A 159 -12.45 4.16 -14.97
CA ALA A 159 -12.56 5.61 -15.00
C ALA A 159 -11.89 6.22 -16.25
N PHE A 160 -10.78 5.64 -16.72
CA PHE A 160 -10.12 6.07 -17.94
C PHE A 160 -10.95 5.73 -19.19
N GLU A 161 -11.55 4.54 -19.24
CA GLU A 161 -12.50 4.16 -20.28
C GLU A 161 -13.69 5.13 -20.31
N LYS A 162 -14.31 5.35 -19.15
CA LYS A 162 -15.43 6.29 -19.01
C LYS A 162 -15.07 7.71 -19.46
N PHE A 163 -13.86 8.16 -19.14
CA PHE A 163 -13.33 9.45 -19.59
C PHE A 163 -13.26 9.54 -21.13
N LEU A 164 -12.78 8.49 -21.80
CA LEU A 164 -12.69 8.47 -23.27
C LEU A 164 -14.08 8.40 -23.92
N GLU A 165 -15.04 7.67 -23.32
CA GLU A 165 -16.45 7.65 -23.76
C GLU A 165 -17.12 9.02 -23.65
N GLU A 166 -16.81 9.79 -22.63
CA GLU A 166 -17.46 11.10 -22.41
C GLU A 166 -16.75 12.25 -23.13
N ASN A 167 -15.49 12.08 -23.52
CA ASN A 167 -14.65 13.14 -24.08
C ASN A 167 -13.90 12.64 -25.32
N HIS A 168 -14.64 12.39 -26.40
CA HIS A 168 -14.12 11.80 -27.63
C HIS A 168 -12.96 12.59 -28.25
N GLU A 169 -12.87 13.90 -28.01
CA GLU A 169 -11.78 14.73 -28.48
C GLU A 169 -10.41 14.35 -27.90
N TRP A 170 -10.37 13.56 -26.82
CA TRP A 170 -9.16 13.03 -26.21
C TRP A 170 -8.73 11.67 -26.77
N ASN A 171 -9.56 11.05 -27.60
CA ASN A 171 -9.18 9.83 -28.33
C ASN A 171 -7.88 10.10 -29.10
N ASP A 172 -6.93 9.17 -28.99
CA ASP A 172 -5.55 9.26 -29.50
C ASP A 172 -4.66 10.38 -28.93
N LYS A 173 -5.19 11.33 -28.14
CA LYS A 173 -4.43 12.42 -27.52
C LYS A 173 -3.98 12.11 -26.09
N VAL A 174 -4.54 11.10 -25.44
CA VAL A 174 -4.14 10.67 -24.10
C VAL A 174 -3.82 9.17 -24.08
N VAL A 175 -2.89 8.78 -23.22
CA VAL A 175 -2.56 7.37 -22.96
C VAL A 175 -2.42 7.14 -21.46
N LEU A 176 -3.06 6.08 -20.96
CA LEU A 176 -2.81 5.55 -19.63
C LEU A 176 -1.72 4.48 -19.71
N LEU A 177 -0.62 4.72 -18.99
CA LEU A 177 0.43 3.76 -18.75
C LEU A 177 0.32 3.24 -17.31
N GLN A 178 -0.18 2.02 -17.13
CA GLN A 178 -0.21 1.36 -15.82
C GLN A 178 0.94 0.35 -15.71
N ILE A 179 1.88 0.64 -14.83
CA ILE A 179 2.95 -0.28 -14.42
C ILE A 179 2.45 -1.02 -13.18
N ALA A 180 2.18 -2.32 -13.34
CA ALA A 180 1.81 -3.21 -12.23
C ALA A 180 3.01 -4.06 -11.84
N VAL A 181 3.53 -3.87 -10.63
CA VAL A 181 4.63 -4.67 -10.08
C VAL A 181 4.03 -5.91 -9.40
N PRO A 182 4.33 -7.13 -9.88
CA PRO A 182 3.81 -8.35 -9.25
C PRO A 182 4.18 -8.42 -7.77
N THR A 183 3.22 -8.81 -6.94
CA THR A 183 3.40 -9.05 -5.52
C THR A 183 2.75 -10.36 -5.12
N ARG A 184 3.24 -10.99 -4.04
CA ARG A 184 2.61 -12.17 -3.41
C ARG A 184 2.17 -13.23 -4.43
N THR A 185 3.11 -13.70 -5.23
CA THR A 185 2.88 -14.73 -6.26
C THR A 185 2.40 -16.07 -5.71
N ASP A 186 2.28 -16.20 -4.39
CA ASP A 186 1.91 -17.42 -3.70
C ASP A 186 0.51 -17.31 -3.06
N VAL A 187 -0.13 -16.14 -3.14
CA VAL A 187 -1.47 -15.88 -2.58
C VAL A 187 -2.49 -15.94 -3.72
N PRO A 188 -3.44 -16.89 -3.75
CA PRO A 188 -4.37 -17.11 -4.87
C PRO A 188 -5.11 -15.84 -5.33
N GLU A 189 -5.50 -14.99 -4.40
CA GLU A 189 -6.21 -13.74 -4.66
C GLU A 189 -5.31 -12.68 -5.35
N CYS A 190 -3.99 -12.82 -5.23
CA CYS A 190 -2.98 -11.98 -5.87
C CYS A 190 -2.41 -12.64 -7.14
N MET A 191 -2.51 -13.97 -7.24
CA MET A 191 -2.03 -14.80 -8.35
C MET A 191 -2.90 -14.75 -9.61
N SER A 192 -4.10 -14.20 -9.51
CA SER A 192 -4.96 -14.01 -10.67
C SER A 192 -4.82 -12.55 -11.12
N PRO A 193 -3.84 -12.20 -11.99
CA PRO A 193 -3.97 -11.00 -12.80
C PRO A 193 -5.30 -11.06 -13.58
N SER A 194 -5.84 -12.26 -13.82
CA SER A 194 -7.23 -12.48 -14.21
C SER A 194 -8.27 -11.97 -13.20
N CYS A 195 -8.14 -11.95 -11.87
CA CYS A 195 -9.19 -11.33 -11.05
C CYS A 195 -9.22 -9.81 -11.18
N VAL A 196 -8.04 -9.20 -11.29
CA VAL A 196 -7.90 -7.73 -11.35
C VAL A 196 -8.18 -7.22 -12.76
N LEU A 197 -7.81 -8.01 -13.77
CA LEU A 197 -7.90 -7.65 -15.17
C LEU A 197 -8.97 -8.44 -15.93
N SER A 198 -9.60 -9.50 -15.42
CA SER A 198 -10.66 -10.21 -16.18
C SER A 198 -11.84 -9.32 -16.51
N PRO A 199 -12.30 -8.38 -15.66
CA PRO A 199 -13.34 -7.46 -16.09
C PRO A 199 -12.88 -6.64 -17.30
N ILE A 200 -11.59 -6.31 -17.35
CA ILE A 200 -10.97 -5.52 -18.43
C ILE A 200 -10.77 -6.38 -19.68
N TYR A 201 -10.33 -7.63 -19.54
CA TYR A 201 -10.23 -8.59 -20.65
C TYR A 201 -11.61 -8.87 -21.25
N THR A 202 -12.64 -9.09 -20.43
CA THR A 202 -14.01 -9.31 -20.90
C THR A 202 -14.57 -8.08 -21.61
N LEU A 203 -14.29 -6.86 -21.15
CA LEU A 203 -14.69 -5.65 -21.86
C LEU A 203 -13.99 -5.53 -23.21
N CYS A 204 -12.67 -5.76 -23.27
CA CYS A 204 -11.91 -5.76 -24.52
C CYS A 204 -12.38 -6.88 -25.48
N ASP A 205 -12.76 -8.04 -24.98
CA ASP A 205 -13.28 -9.15 -25.80
C ASP A 205 -14.68 -8.84 -26.36
N SER A 206 -15.53 -8.16 -25.59
CA SER A 206 -16.87 -7.76 -26.05
C SER A 206 -16.86 -6.65 -27.11
N THR A 207 -15.82 -5.80 -27.11
CA THR A 207 -15.60 -4.76 -28.12
C THR A 207 -14.72 -5.20 -29.30
N SER A 208 -13.93 -6.27 -29.15
CA SER A 208 -13.01 -6.74 -30.20
C SER A 208 -13.56 -7.82 -31.14
N MET A 209 -14.80 -8.30 -30.95
CA MET A 209 -15.43 -9.19 -31.94
C MET A 209 -15.66 -8.53 -33.32
N SER A 210 -15.48 -7.20 -33.46
CA SER A 210 -15.54 -6.49 -34.74
C SER A 210 -14.21 -5.88 -35.22
N ALA A 211 -13.12 -5.95 -34.45
CA ALA A 211 -11.84 -5.35 -34.83
C ALA A 211 -10.65 -6.19 -34.32
N GLY A 212 -9.78 -6.64 -35.24
CA GLY A 212 -8.69 -7.59 -35.00
C GLY A 212 -7.57 -7.10 -34.08
N VAL A 213 -7.83 -7.02 -32.77
CA VAL A 213 -6.83 -6.72 -31.74
C VAL A 213 -6.05 -8.00 -31.36
N PRO A 214 -4.70 -7.97 -31.28
CA PRO A 214 -3.90 -9.16 -31.00
C PRO A 214 -4.11 -9.70 -29.57
N GLN A 215 -4.19 -11.04 -29.44
CA GLN A 215 -4.30 -11.79 -28.20
C GLN A 215 -3.24 -11.40 -27.15
N MET A 216 -3.68 -11.12 -25.92
CA MET A 216 -2.81 -10.84 -24.77
C MET A 216 -2.32 -12.15 -24.13
N HIS A 217 -1.10 -12.60 -24.46
CA HIS A 217 -0.42 -13.64 -23.69
C HIS A 217 0.11 -13.09 -22.35
N GLU A 218 0.10 -13.95 -21.33
CA GLU A 218 0.63 -13.73 -19.96
C GLU A 218 2.07 -13.21 -19.99
N ILE A 219 2.35 -12.08 -19.34
CA ILE A 219 3.73 -11.61 -19.18
C ILE A 219 4.00 -11.30 -17.71
N LYS A 220 4.68 -12.27 -17.09
CA LYS A 220 5.44 -12.13 -15.85
C LYS A 220 6.61 -11.19 -16.14
N SER A 221 6.84 -10.20 -15.27
CA SER A 221 7.89 -9.15 -15.34
C SER A 221 7.55 -7.90 -16.16
N LEU A 222 7.92 -6.74 -15.61
CA LEU A 222 7.66 -5.37 -16.06
C LEU A 222 7.20 -5.24 -17.52
N GLN A 223 5.91 -4.98 -17.74
CA GLN A 223 5.45 -4.49 -19.02
C GLN A 223 4.66 -3.19 -18.86
N VAL A 224 5.26 -2.15 -19.40
CA VAL A 224 4.59 -0.94 -19.89
C VAL A 224 3.59 -1.38 -20.96
N ARG A 225 2.33 -1.62 -20.58
CA ARG A 225 1.24 -1.82 -21.54
C ARG A 225 0.53 -0.48 -21.76
N CYS A 226 0.56 -0.02 -23.01
CA CYS A 226 -0.36 1.01 -23.48
C CYS A 226 -1.65 0.30 -23.90
N MET A 227 -2.76 0.54 -23.22
CA MET A 227 -4.06 0.18 -23.76
C MET A 227 -4.37 1.13 -24.93
N LYS A 228 -4.39 0.60 -26.15
CA LYS A 228 -5.08 1.23 -27.28
C LYS A 228 -6.49 0.66 -27.29
N LEU A 229 -7.45 1.40 -26.76
CA LEU A 229 -8.86 1.20 -27.08
C LEU A 229 -9.11 1.97 -28.38
N LEU A 230 -9.05 1.27 -29.52
CA LEU A 230 -9.43 1.83 -30.81
C LEU A 230 -10.34 0.85 -31.53
N GLY A 231 -11.61 1.21 -31.60
CA GLY A 231 -12.57 0.75 -32.60
C GLY A 231 -13.34 1.98 -33.06
N ALA A 232 -13.11 2.37 -34.32
CA ALA A 232 -14.12 3.08 -35.10
C ALA A 232 -15.16 2.06 -35.57
#